data_AF-A0A944N635-F1
#
_entry.id   AF-A0A944N635-F1
#
_cell.length_a   1.000
_cell.length_b   1.000
_cell.length_c   1.000
_cell.angle_alpha   90.00
_cell.angle_beta   90.00
_cell.angle_gamma   90.00
#
_symmetry.space_group_name_H-M   'P 1'
#
loop_
_entity.id
_entity.type
_entity.pdbx_description
1 polymer ?
#
loop_
_entity_poly.entity_id
_entity_poly.type
_entity_poly.pdbx_seq_one_letter_code
_entity_poly.pdbx_strand_id
1 'polypeptide(L)'
;MAKEEAELHFDPKDVAQIFYFGDDDSYWQIIQDIFTTSYSGQTFDFKSHFKKRELGIVKPFVELFGQNPCIIYIDTSIQEKAHLNLAKMICSNPNFDRTAVVGLVESSAAIAKAKSAGFDFIYVKCAEYHDVIYGPYTYTFPASAINPGFAEAKFHRPTKLIEECRIHYVAPTYVRMESDTSLPKGAVLELNCKLPRNFILSNKFVVTESYSDNLFYNKTYGYDLSMTFVEKPEEKEIDPNLDESARQIAEVDQKQNEASYKSELALCKKKCRQWVTHNSSSSEGKKTEVIVVDKEMGILKRHDGSLDKLPYNFRFYNSFSDNFKEVSTIRPQLIAFEFYQDPKLTLELTEKDIALGRTEEWARKQPDKRTPKEKFASSLTKVSELIEHIKSIEGYAPFVVVFNSALFPSNELQTEYKYPLLLSNEQLIDTNIVIELTRMFMEKHEQKMAAAIQKRIVQLRKKDPKKYRMLTPKDFKEERFYIDEWHEMSHAFFQHDIEVQTMTESELTFQTDQDLGVGNFVMNIPVNMSINIIPADDGSVCEVVDGRNIYHALIHSTNETLKKKIRQFVNGIFFSELNEKRRAEQEVFESKKKEAMQERMSQVLDDDDADDGSREESSFVTAVDNPEEGDN
;
A
#
# COMPACT_ATOMS: atom_id res chain seq x y z
N MET A 1 26.24 -5.82 -3.95
CA MET A 1 25.90 -7.10 -4.61
C MET A 1 24.67 -6.89 -5.49
N ALA A 2 24.75 -5.91 -6.40
CA ALA A 2 23.68 -5.49 -7.28
C ALA A 2 24.27 -5.44 -8.68
N LYS A 3 24.06 -6.51 -9.45
CA LYS A 3 24.35 -6.66 -10.88
C LYS A 3 24.05 -8.11 -11.27
N GLU A 4 22.76 -8.43 -11.27
CA GLU A 4 22.12 -9.53 -12.02
C GLU A 4 20.63 -9.60 -11.58
N GLU A 5 19.94 -8.46 -11.66
CA GLU A 5 18.49 -8.52 -11.88
C GLU A 5 18.33 -8.42 -13.39
N ALA A 6 17.86 -9.51 -13.99
CA ALA A 6 17.69 -9.61 -15.42
C ALA A 6 16.79 -8.47 -15.94
N GLU A 7 17.34 -7.71 -16.89
CA GLU A 7 16.61 -6.85 -17.81
C GLU A 7 15.45 -7.66 -18.43
N LEU A 8 14.26 -7.48 -17.87
CA LEU A 8 12.98 -7.75 -18.53
C LEU A 8 12.31 -6.39 -18.67
N HIS A 9 12.95 -5.51 -19.45
CA HIS A 9 12.23 -4.42 -20.08
C HIS A 9 11.14 -5.06 -20.95
N PHE A 10 9.87 -4.73 -20.71
CA PHE A 10 8.82 -5.01 -21.67
C PHE A 10 9.27 -4.36 -22.99
N ASP A 11 9.51 -5.15 -24.04
CA ASP A 11 9.83 -4.59 -25.35
C ASP A 11 8.58 -3.82 -25.80
N PRO A 12 8.69 -2.54 -26.22
CA PRO A 12 7.56 -1.79 -26.78
C PRO A 12 6.84 -2.50 -27.95
N LYS A 13 7.45 -3.56 -28.50
CA LYS A 13 6.86 -4.43 -29.54
C LYS A 13 5.93 -5.52 -29.02
N ASP A 14 5.98 -5.85 -27.73
CA ASP A 14 5.09 -6.84 -27.14
C ASP A 14 3.68 -6.28 -27.00
N VAL A 15 2.67 -7.14 -27.18
CA VAL A 15 1.26 -6.74 -27.04
C VAL A 15 0.96 -6.48 -25.57
N ALA A 16 0.70 -5.23 -25.21
CA ALA A 16 0.37 -4.82 -23.85
C ALA A 16 -1.08 -5.20 -23.53
N GLN A 17 -1.27 -6.11 -22.58
CA GLN A 17 -2.60 -6.56 -22.18
C GLN A 17 -3.18 -5.68 -21.09
N ILE A 18 -4.36 -5.11 -21.33
CA ILE A 18 -5.05 -4.25 -20.38
C ILE A 18 -6.41 -4.86 -20.04
N PHE A 19 -6.66 -5.09 -18.76
CA PHE A 19 -7.88 -5.69 -18.25
C PHE A 19 -8.78 -4.66 -17.61
N TYR A 20 -10.09 -4.82 -17.80
CA TYR A 20 -11.12 -4.03 -17.14
C TYR A 20 -12.13 -4.95 -16.45
N PHE A 21 -12.32 -4.76 -15.15
CA PHE A 21 -13.30 -5.44 -14.32
C PHE A 21 -14.40 -4.46 -13.93
N GLY A 22 -15.48 -4.42 -14.70
CA GLY A 22 -16.55 -3.44 -14.55
C GLY A 22 -17.58 -3.56 -15.66
N ASP A 23 -18.68 -2.82 -15.54
CA ASP A 23 -19.80 -2.90 -16.49
C ASP A 23 -20.08 -1.57 -17.22
N ASP A 24 -19.33 -0.51 -16.91
CA ASP A 24 -19.38 0.76 -17.64
C ASP A 24 -18.61 0.67 -18.96
N ASP A 25 -19.28 0.13 -19.98
CA ASP A 25 -18.73 -0.02 -21.34
C ASP A 25 -18.33 1.32 -21.97
N SER A 26 -19.09 2.38 -21.69
CA SER A 26 -18.86 3.70 -22.27
C SER A 26 -17.58 4.31 -21.72
N TYR A 27 -17.40 4.26 -20.40
CA TYR A 27 -16.18 4.75 -19.74
C TYR A 27 -14.96 3.94 -20.20
N TRP A 28 -15.12 2.61 -20.29
CA TRP A 28 -14.05 1.73 -20.76
C TRP A 28 -13.64 2.01 -22.20
N GLN A 29 -14.59 2.21 -23.12
CA GLN A 29 -14.29 2.53 -24.51
C GLN A 29 -13.47 3.82 -24.64
N ILE A 30 -13.80 4.85 -23.86
CA ILE A 30 -13.05 6.11 -23.86
C ILE A 30 -11.61 5.90 -23.41
N ILE A 31 -11.37 5.08 -22.38
CA ILE A 31 -10.01 4.73 -21.94
C ILE A 31 -9.24 4.05 -23.09
N GLN A 32 -9.84 3.08 -23.78
CA GLN A 32 -9.20 2.38 -24.90
C GLN A 32 -8.81 3.32 -26.03
N ASP A 33 -9.73 4.23 -26.41
CA ASP A 33 -9.53 5.18 -27.49
C ASP A 33 -8.37 6.13 -27.15
N ILE A 34 -8.29 6.59 -25.90
CA ILE A 34 -7.21 7.47 -25.42
C ILE A 34 -5.86 6.75 -25.40
N PHE A 35 -5.79 5.50 -24.92
CA PHE A 35 -4.55 4.70 -24.97
C PHE A 35 -4.05 4.57 -26.40
N THR A 36 -4.92 4.14 -27.30
CA THR A 36 -4.58 3.89 -28.71
C THR A 36 -4.13 5.17 -29.43
N THR A 37 -4.75 6.30 -29.07
CA THR A 37 -4.41 7.61 -29.66
C THR A 37 -3.10 8.17 -29.08
N SER A 38 -2.94 8.13 -27.76
CA SER A 38 -1.81 8.75 -27.06
C SER A 38 -0.51 7.96 -27.22
N TYR A 39 -0.62 6.64 -27.33
CA TYR A 39 0.49 5.70 -27.41
C TYR A 39 0.42 4.84 -28.67
N SER A 40 0.24 5.47 -29.83
CA SER A 40 0.09 4.79 -31.12
C SER A 40 1.25 3.87 -31.55
N GLY A 41 2.42 4.02 -30.92
CA GLY A 41 3.58 3.12 -31.12
C GLY A 41 3.49 1.79 -30.37
N GLN A 42 2.56 1.66 -29.40
CA GLN A 42 2.36 0.48 -28.58
C GLN A 42 1.11 -0.28 -29.05
N THR A 43 1.22 -1.60 -29.17
CA THR A 43 0.04 -2.43 -29.46
C THR A 43 -0.65 -2.82 -28.15
N PHE A 44 -1.96 -2.63 -28.08
CA PHE A 44 -2.76 -2.95 -26.90
C PHE A 44 -3.79 -4.06 -27.21
N ASP A 45 -3.95 -4.99 -26.27
CA ASP A 45 -5.03 -5.98 -26.24
C ASP A 45 -5.94 -5.68 -25.04
N PHE A 46 -7.14 -5.16 -25.33
CA PHE A 46 -8.10 -4.75 -24.31
C PHE A 46 -9.09 -5.87 -24.01
N LYS A 47 -9.15 -6.28 -22.74
CA LYS A 47 -10.06 -7.32 -22.24
C LYS A 47 -10.99 -6.73 -21.20
N SER A 48 -12.27 -7.11 -21.26
CA SER A 48 -13.25 -6.73 -20.24
C SER A 48 -13.94 -7.95 -19.65
N HIS A 49 -14.15 -7.89 -18.34
CA HIS A 49 -14.86 -8.89 -17.57
C HIS A 49 -16.02 -8.23 -16.82
N PHE A 50 -17.12 -8.97 -16.75
CA PHE A 50 -18.37 -8.68 -16.02
C PHE A 50 -19.39 -7.78 -16.71
N LYS A 51 -20.36 -8.43 -17.37
CA LYS A 51 -21.67 -7.85 -17.66
C LYS A 51 -22.74 -8.73 -17.01
N LYS A 52 -23.26 -8.31 -15.83
CA LYS A 52 -24.60 -8.68 -15.29
C LYS A 52 -24.81 -9.92 -14.38
N ARG A 53 -23.80 -10.65 -13.87
CA ARG A 53 -24.03 -11.65 -12.78
C ARG A 53 -22.89 -11.70 -11.76
N GLU A 54 -23.25 -11.94 -10.49
CA GLU A 54 -22.32 -12.34 -9.43
C GLU A 54 -21.67 -13.68 -9.82
N LEU A 55 -20.54 -13.63 -10.53
CA LEU A 55 -19.62 -14.74 -10.62
C LEU A 55 -18.56 -14.50 -9.54
N GLY A 56 -18.26 -15.52 -8.73
CA GLY A 56 -17.24 -15.42 -7.70
C GLY A 56 -15.91 -14.91 -8.26
N ILE A 57 -15.16 -14.15 -7.45
CA ILE A 57 -13.91 -13.48 -7.83
C ILE A 57 -12.77 -14.43 -8.24
N VAL A 58 -12.89 -15.71 -7.87
CA VAL A 58 -11.86 -16.74 -8.08
C VAL A 58 -11.58 -16.97 -9.57
N LYS A 59 -12.62 -17.12 -10.39
CA LYS A 59 -12.44 -17.38 -11.83
C LYS A 59 -11.75 -16.21 -12.55
N PRO A 60 -12.20 -14.95 -12.41
CA PRO A 60 -11.49 -13.80 -12.97
C PRO A 60 -10.04 -13.69 -12.48
N PHE A 61 -9.79 -13.93 -11.19
CA PHE A 61 -8.43 -13.96 -10.64
C PHE A 61 -7.55 -15.01 -11.31
N VAL A 62 -8.07 -16.23 -11.51
CA VAL A 62 -7.37 -17.32 -12.20
C VAL A 62 -7.06 -16.99 -13.66
N GLU A 63 -7.97 -16.30 -14.36
CA GLU A 63 -7.79 -15.92 -15.76
C GLU A 63 -6.59 -14.99 -15.97
N LEU A 64 -6.22 -14.18 -14.97
CA LEU A 64 -5.08 -13.25 -15.04
C LEU A 64 -3.72 -13.95 -15.14
N PHE A 65 -3.52 -15.11 -14.47
CA PHE A 65 -2.22 -15.79 -14.44
C PHE A 65 -1.76 -16.31 -15.81
N GLY A 66 -2.69 -16.54 -16.74
CA GLY A 66 -2.38 -17.03 -18.09
C GLY A 66 -2.17 -15.92 -19.12
N GLN A 67 -2.32 -14.65 -18.72
CA GLN A 67 -2.49 -13.53 -19.65
C GLN A 67 -1.42 -12.43 -19.47
N ASN A 68 -0.63 -12.45 -18.39
CA ASN A 68 0.41 -11.45 -18.10
C ASN A 68 -0.08 -10.00 -18.29
N PRO A 69 -1.09 -9.57 -17.52
CA PRO A 69 -1.64 -8.22 -17.62
C PRO A 69 -0.59 -7.15 -17.29
N CYS A 70 -0.56 -6.09 -18.07
CA CYS A 70 0.30 -4.92 -17.81
C CYS A 70 -0.42 -3.90 -16.93
N ILE A 71 -1.71 -3.66 -17.20
CA ILE A 71 -2.56 -2.73 -16.44
C ILE A 71 -3.90 -3.41 -16.17
N ILE A 72 -4.40 -3.29 -14.94
CA ILE A 72 -5.70 -3.81 -14.52
C ILE A 72 -6.54 -2.68 -13.92
N TYR A 73 -7.67 -2.38 -14.56
CA TYR A 73 -8.70 -1.49 -14.03
C TYR A 73 -9.78 -2.29 -13.32
N ILE A 74 -10.14 -1.88 -12.11
CA ILE A 74 -11.19 -2.49 -11.30
C ILE A 74 -12.20 -1.40 -10.93
N ASP A 75 -13.38 -1.45 -11.55
CA ASP A 75 -14.47 -0.52 -11.29
C ASP A 75 -15.32 -1.00 -10.10
N THR A 76 -15.16 -0.35 -8.95
CA THR A 76 -15.83 -0.75 -7.70
C THR A 76 -17.29 -0.29 -7.59
N SER A 77 -17.82 0.38 -8.61
CA SER A 77 -19.10 1.12 -8.56
C SER A 77 -20.34 0.25 -8.34
N ILE A 78 -20.33 -1.01 -8.79
CA ILE A 78 -21.49 -1.91 -8.65
C ILE A 78 -21.24 -3.02 -7.65
N GLN A 79 -20.17 -3.79 -7.82
CA GLN A 79 -19.84 -4.94 -6.96
C GLN A 79 -18.70 -4.60 -6.01
N GLU A 80 -18.82 -3.51 -5.27
CA GLU A 80 -17.77 -2.93 -4.42
C GLU A 80 -17.04 -3.99 -3.59
N LYS A 81 -17.76 -4.80 -2.80
CA LYS A 81 -17.14 -5.83 -1.93
C LYS A 81 -16.36 -6.89 -2.72
N ALA A 82 -16.93 -7.39 -3.82
CA ALA A 82 -16.27 -8.42 -4.62
C ALA A 82 -15.02 -7.85 -5.31
N HIS A 83 -15.14 -6.65 -5.88
CA HIS A 83 -14.04 -6.01 -6.61
C HIS A 83 -12.90 -5.56 -5.68
N LEU A 84 -13.21 -5.09 -4.47
CA LEU A 84 -12.18 -4.82 -3.45
C LEU A 84 -11.45 -6.10 -3.01
N ASN A 85 -12.17 -7.21 -2.87
CA ASN A 85 -11.53 -8.51 -2.57
C ASN A 85 -10.67 -9.01 -3.74
N LEU A 86 -11.12 -8.85 -4.99
CA LEU A 86 -10.34 -9.17 -6.17
C LEU A 86 -9.05 -8.33 -6.22
N ALA A 87 -9.17 -7.02 -6.03
CA ALA A 87 -8.03 -6.11 -5.97
C ALA A 87 -7.03 -6.54 -4.90
N LYS A 88 -7.49 -6.85 -3.69
CA LYS A 88 -6.64 -7.37 -2.61
C LYS A 88 -5.90 -8.64 -3.02
N MET A 89 -6.58 -9.59 -3.67
CA MET A 89 -5.93 -10.84 -4.12
C MET A 89 -4.85 -10.58 -5.18
N ILE A 90 -5.03 -9.58 -6.04
CA ILE A 90 -4.07 -9.17 -7.06
C ILE A 90 -2.89 -8.42 -6.42
N CYS A 91 -3.16 -7.34 -5.70
CA CYS A 91 -2.15 -6.45 -5.10
C CYS A 91 -1.29 -7.13 -4.02
N SER A 92 -1.75 -8.24 -3.44
CA SER A 92 -0.96 -9.02 -2.46
C SER A 92 -0.20 -10.19 -3.07
N ASN A 93 -0.24 -10.35 -4.40
CA ASN A 93 0.37 -11.46 -5.11
C ASN A 93 1.58 -10.99 -5.92
N PRO A 94 2.80 -11.49 -5.64
CA PRO A 94 4.02 -11.07 -6.32
C PRO A 94 4.01 -11.25 -7.84
N ASN A 95 3.14 -12.14 -8.36
CA ASN A 95 2.98 -12.31 -9.80
C ASN A 95 2.46 -11.05 -10.51
N PHE A 96 1.90 -10.10 -9.77
CA PHE A 96 1.39 -8.84 -10.28
C PHE A 96 2.19 -7.63 -9.76
N ASP A 97 3.37 -7.82 -9.14
CA ASP A 97 4.20 -6.71 -8.64
C ASP A 97 4.60 -5.71 -9.75
N ARG A 98 4.60 -6.15 -11.01
CA ARG A 98 4.89 -5.33 -12.19
C ARG A 98 3.65 -4.86 -12.96
N THR A 99 2.46 -5.14 -12.45
CA THR A 99 1.19 -4.79 -13.08
C THR A 99 0.59 -3.60 -12.37
N ALA A 100 0.30 -2.51 -13.07
CA ALA A 100 -0.41 -1.38 -12.46
C ALA A 100 -1.87 -1.76 -12.17
N VAL A 101 -2.29 -1.71 -10.91
CA VAL A 101 -3.66 -2.00 -10.48
C VAL A 101 -4.38 -0.71 -10.10
N VAL A 102 -5.47 -0.43 -10.82
CA VAL A 102 -6.19 0.84 -10.77
C VAL A 102 -7.61 0.64 -10.24
N GLY A 103 -7.93 1.28 -9.13
CA GLY A 103 -9.29 1.34 -8.59
C GLY A 103 -10.07 2.50 -9.18
N LEU A 104 -11.20 2.23 -9.81
CA LEU A 104 -12.17 3.25 -10.23
C LEU A 104 -13.32 3.31 -9.23
N VAL A 105 -13.63 4.51 -8.74
CA VAL A 105 -14.67 4.75 -7.72
C VAL A 105 -15.63 5.86 -8.15
N GLU A 106 -16.90 5.78 -7.74
CA GLU A 106 -17.90 6.82 -8.07
C GLU A 106 -17.73 8.13 -7.30
N SER A 107 -17.09 8.10 -6.12
CA SER A 107 -17.01 9.29 -5.26
C SER A 107 -15.77 9.33 -4.39
N SER A 108 -15.43 10.54 -3.92
CA SER A 108 -14.30 10.75 -2.99
C SER A 108 -14.49 10.03 -1.65
N ALA A 109 -15.72 9.75 -1.23
CA ALA A 109 -15.99 9.00 0.01
C ALA A 109 -15.54 7.53 -0.08
N ALA A 110 -15.60 6.94 -1.28
CA ALA A 110 -15.21 5.55 -1.51
C ALA A 110 -13.68 5.34 -1.52
N ILE A 111 -12.89 6.41 -1.68
CA ILE A 111 -11.43 6.35 -1.72
C ILE A 111 -10.87 5.68 -0.45
N ALA A 112 -11.38 6.03 0.73
CA ALA A 112 -10.86 5.50 2.00
C ALA A 112 -10.97 3.96 2.07
N LYS A 113 -12.06 3.39 1.53
CA LYS A 113 -12.27 1.94 1.50
C LYS A 113 -11.47 1.27 0.38
N ALA A 114 -11.33 1.95 -0.76
CA ALA A 114 -10.49 1.47 -1.87
C ALA A 114 -9.00 1.39 -1.48
N LYS A 115 -8.50 2.32 -0.67
CA LYS A 115 -7.13 2.28 -0.14
C LYS A 115 -6.80 0.97 0.59
N SER A 116 -7.75 0.44 1.36
CA SER A 116 -7.58 -0.84 2.07
C SER A 116 -7.35 -2.04 1.14
N ALA A 117 -7.70 -1.94 -0.14
CA ALA A 117 -7.50 -3.02 -1.10
C ALA A 117 -6.08 -3.05 -1.71
N GLY A 118 -5.28 -2.00 -1.52
CA GLY A 118 -3.88 -1.96 -1.96
C GLY A 118 -3.67 -1.55 -3.42
N PHE A 119 -4.62 -0.86 -4.05
CA PHE A 119 -4.45 -0.32 -5.39
C PHE A 119 -3.22 0.59 -5.51
N ASP A 120 -2.51 0.54 -6.64
CA ASP A 120 -1.44 1.47 -6.96
C ASP A 120 -2.00 2.87 -7.22
N PHE A 121 -3.13 2.92 -7.94
CA PHE A 121 -3.83 4.17 -8.25
C PHE A 121 -5.32 4.04 -7.95
N ILE A 122 -5.91 5.13 -7.47
CA ILE A 122 -7.35 5.24 -7.22
C ILE A 122 -7.82 6.51 -7.91
N TYR A 123 -8.77 6.38 -8.83
CA TYR A 123 -9.36 7.50 -9.55
C TYR A 123 -10.86 7.58 -9.32
N VAL A 124 -11.34 8.79 -9.06
CA VAL A 124 -12.77 9.08 -9.03
C VAL A 124 -13.22 9.25 -10.48
N LYS A 125 -14.18 8.43 -10.92
CA LYS A 125 -14.72 8.49 -12.29
C LYS A 125 -15.25 9.90 -12.57
N CYS A 126 -14.72 10.52 -13.60
CA CYS A 126 -15.11 11.86 -14.05
C CYS A 126 -14.74 12.05 -15.53
N ALA A 127 -15.01 13.24 -16.08
CA ALA A 127 -14.71 13.56 -17.47
C ALA A 127 -13.22 13.82 -17.75
N GLU A 128 -12.36 13.90 -16.71
CA GLU A 128 -10.92 14.03 -16.86
C GLU A 128 -10.26 12.64 -16.88
N TYR A 129 -9.92 12.15 -18.08
CA TYR A 129 -9.33 10.82 -18.28
C TYR A 129 -7.80 10.79 -18.21
N HIS A 130 -7.13 11.96 -18.34
CA HIS A 130 -5.68 12.02 -18.53
C HIS A 130 -4.90 11.14 -17.54
N ASP A 131 -5.08 11.35 -16.23
CA ASP A 131 -4.30 10.60 -15.23
C ASP A 131 -4.70 9.14 -15.13
N VAL A 132 -5.96 8.81 -15.43
CA VAL A 132 -6.47 7.44 -15.45
C VAL A 132 -5.69 6.59 -16.44
N ILE A 133 -5.15 7.20 -17.50
CA ILE A 133 -4.27 6.57 -18.50
C ILE A 133 -2.79 6.83 -18.17
N TYR A 134 -2.42 8.09 -17.96
CA TYR A 134 -1.04 8.53 -17.82
C TYR A 134 -0.33 7.90 -16.63
N GLY A 135 -0.95 7.87 -15.45
CA GLY A 135 -0.32 7.35 -14.24
C GLY A 135 0.02 5.86 -14.36
N PRO A 136 -0.97 4.98 -14.64
CA PRO A 136 -0.74 3.55 -14.81
C PRO A 136 0.22 3.22 -15.96
N TYR A 137 0.17 3.98 -17.07
CA TYR A 137 1.10 3.78 -18.18
C TYR A 137 2.54 4.16 -17.79
N THR A 138 2.74 5.30 -17.14
CA THR A 138 4.06 5.76 -16.68
C THR A 138 4.65 4.81 -15.65
N TYR A 139 3.83 4.28 -14.76
CA TYR A 139 4.24 3.25 -13.80
C TYR A 139 4.73 1.96 -14.49
N THR A 140 4.05 1.55 -15.56
CA THR A 140 4.32 0.26 -16.23
C THR A 140 5.40 0.37 -17.32
N PHE A 141 5.44 1.50 -18.03
CA PHE A 141 6.28 1.74 -19.20
C PHE A 141 6.93 3.13 -19.13
N PRO A 142 7.77 3.41 -18.12
CA PRO A 142 8.31 4.76 -17.87
C PRO A 142 9.10 5.30 -19.07
N ALA A 143 9.91 4.46 -19.72
CA ALA A 143 10.74 4.86 -20.86
C ALA A 143 9.96 5.27 -22.12
N SER A 144 8.69 4.86 -22.27
CA SER A 144 7.84 5.22 -23.41
C SER A 144 6.67 6.13 -23.02
N ALA A 145 6.62 6.59 -21.77
CA ALA A 145 5.59 7.51 -21.31
C ALA A 145 5.72 8.87 -22.01
N ILE A 146 4.59 9.45 -22.41
CA ILE A 146 4.58 10.78 -23.03
C ILE A 146 4.71 11.84 -21.96
N ASN A 147 5.51 12.88 -22.18
CA ASN A 147 5.48 14.02 -21.27
C ASN A 147 4.13 14.75 -21.39
N PRO A 148 3.37 14.93 -20.30
CA PRO A 148 2.02 15.48 -20.36
C PRO A 148 1.97 16.98 -20.72
N GLY A 149 3.12 17.68 -20.71
CA GLY A 149 3.21 19.07 -21.14
C GLY A 149 2.49 20.06 -20.22
N PHE A 150 2.15 19.66 -19.00
CA PHE A 150 1.56 20.56 -18.00
C PHE A 150 2.55 21.62 -17.53
N ALA A 151 2.02 22.74 -17.03
CA ALA A 151 2.83 23.71 -16.32
C ALA A 151 3.49 23.07 -15.10
N GLU A 152 4.78 23.35 -14.90
CA GLU A 152 5.56 22.84 -13.78
C GLU A 152 5.88 24.00 -12.84
N ALA A 153 5.34 23.97 -11.63
CA ALA A 153 5.70 24.91 -10.58
C ALA A 153 6.96 24.42 -9.87
N LYS A 154 8.01 25.26 -9.83
CA LYS A 154 9.23 25.02 -9.06
C LYS A 154 9.23 25.89 -7.81
N PHE A 155 9.31 25.27 -6.64
CA PHE A 155 9.26 25.97 -5.35
C PHE A 155 9.84 25.08 -4.25
N HIS A 156 10.27 25.67 -3.14
CA HIS A 156 10.70 24.92 -1.96
C HIS A 156 9.68 25.14 -0.84
N ARG A 157 8.91 24.11 -0.51
CA ARG A 157 7.90 24.20 0.54
C ARG A 157 7.99 23.02 1.51
N PRO A 158 8.42 23.26 2.76
CA PRO A 158 8.30 22.28 3.83
C PRO A 158 6.84 21.89 4.05
N THR A 159 6.57 20.59 4.12
CA THR A 159 5.24 20.03 4.34
C THR A 159 5.34 18.66 5.00
N LYS A 160 4.18 18.08 5.32
CA LYS A 160 4.05 16.73 5.85
C LYS A 160 3.55 15.77 4.78
N LEU A 161 4.23 14.64 4.65
CA LEU A 161 3.77 13.48 3.92
C LEU A 161 3.15 12.50 4.92
N ILE A 162 1.95 11.98 4.64
CA ILE A 162 1.24 11.09 5.55
C ILE A 162 1.32 9.67 5.01
N GLU A 163 1.88 8.76 5.81
CA GLU A 163 1.86 7.33 5.52
C GLU A 163 0.68 6.67 6.22
N GLU A 164 0.02 5.75 5.51
CA GLU A 164 -1.02 4.88 6.05
C GLU A 164 -0.45 3.52 6.45
N CYS A 165 -0.58 3.21 7.74
CA CYS A 165 -0.14 1.97 8.37
C CYS A 165 -1.33 1.09 8.73
N ARG A 166 -1.03 -0.19 8.98
CA ARG A 166 -2.04 -1.20 9.27
C ARG A 166 -1.85 -1.80 10.66
N ILE A 167 -2.82 -1.64 11.55
CA ILE A 167 -2.85 -2.29 12.85
C ILE A 167 -3.51 -3.66 12.69
N HIS A 168 -2.78 -4.72 13.06
CA HIS A 168 -3.26 -6.10 13.01
C HIS A 168 -4.01 -6.47 14.30
N TYR A 169 -3.39 -6.24 15.46
CA TYR A 169 -4.00 -6.56 16.74
C TYR A 169 -3.54 -5.61 17.85
N VAL A 170 -4.33 -5.57 18.92
CA VAL A 170 -4.03 -4.85 20.16
C VAL A 170 -3.78 -5.86 21.28
N ALA A 171 -2.63 -5.75 21.93
CA ALA A 171 -2.29 -6.45 23.16
C ALA A 171 -2.43 -5.49 24.37
N PRO A 172 -2.40 -5.97 25.62
CA PRO A 172 -2.61 -5.11 26.79
C PRO A 172 -1.60 -3.96 26.97
N THR A 173 -0.44 -4.01 26.30
CA THR A 173 0.64 -3.02 26.47
C THR A 173 1.23 -2.49 25.17
N TYR A 174 0.90 -3.08 24.02
CA TYR A 174 1.40 -2.67 22.71
C TYR A 174 0.39 -2.98 21.61
N VAL A 175 0.62 -2.44 20.41
CA VAL A 175 -0.11 -2.76 19.19
C VAL A 175 0.84 -3.34 18.14
N ARG A 176 0.35 -4.30 17.35
CA ARG A 176 1.06 -4.87 16.20
C ARG A 176 0.70 -4.05 14.97
N MET A 177 1.68 -3.35 14.40
CA MET A 177 1.50 -2.47 13.24
C MET A 177 2.39 -2.92 12.07
N GLU A 178 1.96 -2.66 10.85
CA GLU A 178 2.71 -2.87 9.62
C GLU A 178 2.76 -1.58 8.79
N SER A 179 3.91 -1.31 8.17
CA SER A 179 4.24 -0.06 7.45
C SER A 179 5.34 -0.32 6.42
N ASP A 180 5.46 0.56 5.42
CA ASP A 180 6.47 0.46 4.36
C ASP A 180 7.75 1.26 4.69
N THR A 181 7.71 2.10 5.72
CA THR A 181 8.89 2.83 6.21
C THR A 181 9.63 2.04 7.28
N SER A 182 10.97 2.06 7.22
CA SER A 182 11.85 1.50 8.24
C SER A 182 11.92 2.40 9.49
N LEU A 183 11.53 1.86 10.65
CA LEU A 183 11.49 2.59 11.91
C LEU A 183 12.45 1.97 12.93
N PRO A 184 13.40 2.75 13.50
CA PRO A 184 14.36 2.21 14.43
C PRO A 184 13.71 1.88 15.79
N LYS A 185 14.22 0.84 16.45
CA LYS A 185 13.82 0.50 17.83
C LYS A 185 14.08 1.69 18.76
N GLY A 186 13.06 2.03 19.57
CA GLY A 186 13.05 3.18 20.45
C GLY A 186 12.48 4.46 19.83
N ALA A 187 12.18 4.48 18.52
CA ALA A 187 11.52 5.62 17.90
C ALA A 187 10.15 5.89 18.54
N VAL A 188 9.83 7.17 18.72
CA VAL A 188 8.55 7.63 19.23
C VAL A 188 7.72 8.12 18.05
N LEU A 189 6.57 7.48 17.84
CA LEU A 189 5.64 7.81 16.77
C LEU A 189 4.41 8.49 17.35
N GLU A 190 3.95 9.55 16.70
CA GLU A 190 2.62 10.11 16.96
C GLU A 190 1.62 9.51 15.96
N LEU A 191 0.84 8.53 16.42
CA LEU A 191 -0.12 7.82 15.56
C LEU A 191 -1.52 8.43 15.66
N ASN A 192 -2.04 8.85 14.52
CA ASN A 192 -3.46 9.13 14.36
C ASN A 192 -4.20 7.83 14.03
N CYS A 193 -4.94 7.29 15.00
CA CYS A 193 -5.72 6.06 14.85
C CYS A 193 -7.02 6.13 15.66
N LYS A 194 -7.95 5.22 15.34
CA LYS A 194 -9.27 5.12 15.98
C LYS A 194 -9.31 4.24 17.24
N LEU A 195 -8.16 3.96 17.85
CA LEU A 195 -8.11 3.21 19.11
C LEU A 195 -8.81 3.99 20.24
N PRO A 196 -9.38 3.31 21.27
CA PRO A 196 -10.20 3.96 22.28
C PRO A 196 -9.45 5.00 23.13
N ARG A 197 -9.94 6.24 23.11
CA ARG A 197 -9.33 7.40 23.81
C ARG A 197 -9.78 7.59 25.25
N ASN A 198 -10.65 6.72 25.76
CA ASN A 198 -11.07 6.73 27.17
C ASN A 198 -10.06 6.01 28.09
N PHE A 199 -9.06 5.32 27.52
CA PHE A 199 -7.98 4.69 28.27
C PHE A 199 -6.63 4.66 27.53
N ILE A 200 -6.54 5.03 26.25
CA ILE A 200 -5.28 5.35 25.56
C ILE A 200 -5.30 6.86 25.28
N LEU A 201 -4.87 7.66 26.25
CA LEU A 201 -5.03 9.11 26.20
C LEU A 201 -4.02 9.80 25.28
N SER A 202 -2.80 9.26 25.17
CA SER A 202 -1.77 9.83 24.27
C SER A 202 -1.87 9.24 22.86
N ASN A 203 -1.36 9.99 21.88
CA ASN A 203 -1.09 9.52 20.52
C ASN A 203 0.32 8.93 20.36
N LYS A 204 1.15 8.94 21.41
CA LYS A 204 2.55 8.52 21.33
C LYS A 204 2.69 7.01 21.50
N PHE A 205 3.43 6.39 20.60
CA PHE A 205 3.77 4.99 20.62
C PHE A 205 5.28 4.83 20.49
N VAL A 206 5.84 3.81 21.14
CA VAL A 206 7.29 3.58 21.11
C VAL A 206 7.57 2.26 20.40
N VAL A 207 8.42 2.29 19.37
CA VAL A 207 8.86 1.08 18.68
C VAL A 207 9.66 0.20 19.65
N THR A 208 9.13 -0.97 19.99
CA THR A 208 9.81 -1.91 20.90
C THR A 208 10.47 -3.06 20.16
N GLU A 209 9.85 -3.55 19.10
CA GLU A 209 10.45 -4.55 18.21
C GLU A 209 10.13 -4.20 16.76
N SER A 210 11.00 -4.62 15.85
CA SER A 210 10.88 -4.45 14.40
C SER A 210 11.14 -5.78 13.71
N TYR A 211 10.38 -6.09 12.67
CA TYR A 211 10.46 -7.35 11.94
C TYR A 211 10.17 -7.11 10.45
N SER A 212 10.76 -7.94 9.61
CA SER A 212 10.55 -7.96 8.15
C SER A 212 9.90 -9.28 7.70
N ASP A 213 9.39 -10.06 8.65
CA ASP A 213 8.79 -11.36 8.44
C ASP A 213 7.48 -11.51 9.23
N ASN A 214 6.69 -12.53 8.88
CA ASN A 214 5.39 -12.81 9.46
C ASN A 214 4.43 -11.60 9.36
N LEU A 215 4.34 -11.04 8.15
CA LEU A 215 3.55 -9.87 7.80
C LEU A 215 2.18 -10.29 7.23
N PHE A 216 1.11 -9.68 7.73
CA PHE A 216 -0.27 -10.01 7.36
C PHE A 216 -0.74 -9.16 6.16
N TYR A 217 -0.48 -7.85 6.19
CA TYR A 217 -0.96 -6.88 5.21
C TYR A 217 -0.04 -6.70 3.99
N ASN A 218 0.98 -7.56 3.84
CA ASN A 218 1.97 -7.49 2.76
C ASN A 218 2.69 -6.14 2.67
N LYS A 219 2.88 -5.49 3.83
CA LYS A 219 3.76 -4.32 3.97
C LYS A 219 5.22 -4.77 4.03
N THR A 220 6.14 -3.81 4.01
CA THR A 220 7.58 -4.11 4.03
C THR A 220 8.08 -4.49 5.43
N TYR A 221 7.57 -3.81 6.46
CA TYR A 221 7.99 -3.98 7.84
C TYR A 221 6.78 -4.14 8.76
N GLY A 222 7.03 -4.67 9.94
CA GLY A 222 6.15 -4.33 11.04
C GLY A 222 6.85 -4.15 12.36
N TYR A 223 6.05 -3.66 13.30
CA TYR A 223 6.45 -3.16 14.58
C TYR A 223 5.52 -3.60 15.71
N ASP A 224 6.13 -3.98 16.83
CA ASP A 224 5.43 -4.01 18.11
C ASP A 224 5.62 -2.64 18.77
N LEU A 225 4.53 -1.89 18.90
CA LEU A 225 4.52 -0.51 19.35
C LEU A 225 3.94 -0.39 20.76
N SER A 226 4.78 -0.09 21.75
CA SER A 226 4.30 0.11 23.11
C SER A 226 3.43 1.37 23.22
N MET A 227 2.27 1.22 23.85
CA MET A 227 1.31 2.30 24.04
C MET A 227 1.75 3.24 25.16
N THR A 228 1.90 4.54 24.86
CA THR A 228 1.93 5.57 25.90
C THR A 228 0.50 5.83 26.35
N PHE A 229 0.08 5.24 27.46
CA PHE A 229 -1.31 5.39 27.92
C PHE A 229 -1.65 6.80 28.38
N VAL A 230 -0.69 7.48 29.01
CA VAL A 230 -0.78 8.84 29.56
C VAL A 230 0.59 9.48 29.37
N GLU A 231 0.64 10.74 28.97
CA GLU A 231 1.92 11.46 28.81
C GLU A 231 2.53 11.77 30.17
N LYS A 232 3.83 11.53 30.29
CA LYS A 232 4.55 11.89 31.52
C LYS A 232 4.56 13.43 31.61
N PRO A 233 4.16 14.02 32.75
CA PRO A 233 4.25 15.46 32.92
C PRO A 233 5.71 15.93 32.81
N GLU A 234 5.92 17.12 32.24
CA GLU A 234 7.24 17.72 32.16
C GLU A 234 7.81 17.95 33.57
N GLU A 235 9.06 17.55 33.77
CA GLU A 235 9.80 17.86 34.99
C GLU A 235 10.17 19.35 34.95
N LYS A 236 9.47 20.16 35.74
CA LYS A 236 9.82 21.57 35.89
C LYS A 236 11.04 21.68 36.79
N GLU A 237 12.12 22.27 36.29
CA GLU A 237 13.21 22.70 37.15
C GLU A 237 12.68 23.77 38.12
N ILE A 238 12.77 23.50 39.41
CA ILE A 238 12.33 24.44 40.44
C ILE A 238 13.38 25.54 40.52
N ASP A 239 12.97 26.78 40.21
CA ASP A 239 13.87 27.93 40.23
C ASP A 239 14.54 28.09 41.61
N PRO A 240 15.88 27.99 41.69
CA PRO A 240 16.63 28.09 42.93
C PRO A 240 16.67 29.52 43.50
N ASN A 241 15.99 30.49 42.91
CA ASN A 241 15.79 31.85 43.45
C ASN A 241 14.40 32.08 44.08
N LEU A 242 13.49 31.10 44.01
CA LEU A 242 12.19 31.18 44.69
C LEU A 242 12.36 31.30 46.21
N ASP A 243 11.43 31.95 46.90
CA ASP A 243 11.38 31.91 48.36
C ASP A 243 11.06 30.49 48.87
N GLU A 244 11.38 30.21 50.13
CA GLU A 244 11.27 28.86 50.71
C GLU A 244 9.84 28.32 50.68
N SER A 245 8.83 29.19 50.83
CA SER A 245 7.41 28.84 50.72
C SER A 245 7.01 28.46 49.28
N ALA A 246 7.44 29.23 48.29
CA ALA A 246 7.14 29.00 46.88
C ALA A 246 7.85 27.74 46.36
N ARG A 247 9.06 27.44 46.85
CA ARG A 247 9.72 26.15 46.56
C ARG A 247 8.96 24.97 47.13
N GLN A 248 8.51 25.05 48.39
CA GLN A 248 7.72 23.98 49.00
C GLN A 248 6.41 23.73 48.25
N ILE A 249 5.73 24.80 47.81
CA ILE A 249 4.50 24.69 46.98
C ILE A 249 4.84 23.99 45.65
N ALA A 250 5.88 24.42 44.95
CA ALA A 250 6.29 23.81 43.68
C ALA A 250 6.67 22.33 43.83
N GLU A 251 7.37 21.94 44.89
CA GLU A 251 7.70 20.53 45.18
C GLU A 251 6.46 19.69 45.50
N VAL A 252 5.51 20.25 46.27
CA VAL A 252 4.25 19.56 46.59
C VAL A 252 3.40 19.39 45.33
N ASP A 253 3.30 20.41 44.49
CA ASP A 253 2.58 20.36 43.21
C ASP A 253 3.21 19.34 42.27
N GLN A 254 4.55 19.30 42.15
CA GLN A 254 5.24 18.29 41.35
C GLN A 254 4.96 16.87 41.85
N LYS A 255 5.04 16.64 43.17
CA LYS A 255 4.72 15.33 43.78
C LYS A 255 3.26 14.94 43.57
N GLN A 256 2.33 15.89 43.66
CA GLN A 256 0.91 15.64 43.39
C GLN A 256 0.67 15.28 41.92
N ASN A 257 1.32 16.00 40.99
CA ASN A 257 1.25 15.69 39.55
C ASN A 257 1.79 14.30 39.23
N GLU A 258 2.93 13.91 39.82
CA GLU A 258 3.48 12.57 39.66
C GLU A 258 2.56 11.49 40.24
N ALA A 259 1.96 11.73 41.40
CA ALA A 259 1.03 10.78 42.04
C ALA A 259 -0.24 10.60 41.20
N SER A 260 -0.79 11.71 40.69
CA SER A 260 -1.93 11.71 39.77
C SER A 260 -1.63 10.93 38.50
N TYR A 261 -0.49 11.22 37.86
CA TYR A 261 0.00 10.51 36.69
C TYR A 261 0.12 9.00 36.92
N LYS A 262 0.74 8.57 38.02
CA LYS A 262 0.89 7.13 38.36
C LYS A 262 -0.47 6.44 38.55
N SER A 263 -1.42 7.13 39.19
CA SER A 263 -2.78 6.61 39.41
C SER A 263 -3.55 6.45 38.09
N GLU A 264 -3.53 7.48 37.24
CA GLU A 264 -4.19 7.46 35.94
C GLU A 264 -3.57 6.42 35.00
N LEU A 265 -2.24 6.34 34.96
CA LEU A 265 -1.51 5.34 34.20
C LEU A 265 -1.91 3.91 34.60
N ALA A 266 -2.02 3.64 35.91
CA ALA A 266 -2.45 2.34 36.41
C ALA A 266 -3.91 2.01 36.03
N LEU A 267 -4.79 3.01 36.10
CA LEU A 267 -6.20 2.88 35.71
C LEU A 267 -6.34 2.61 34.20
N CYS A 268 -5.66 3.38 33.36
CA CYS A 268 -5.67 3.24 31.91
C CYS A 268 -5.15 1.86 31.46
N LYS A 269 -4.02 1.40 32.03
CA LYS A 269 -3.49 0.04 31.78
C LYS A 269 -4.50 -1.05 32.17
N LYS A 270 -5.18 -0.88 33.30
CA LYS A 270 -6.21 -1.83 33.75
C LYS A 270 -7.40 -1.88 32.79
N LYS A 271 -7.92 -0.70 32.38
CA LYS A 271 -9.03 -0.58 31.43
C LYS A 271 -8.69 -1.17 30.07
N CYS A 272 -7.49 -0.89 29.54
CA CYS A 272 -7.03 -1.45 28.27
C CYS A 272 -6.97 -2.97 28.33
N ARG A 273 -6.37 -3.54 29.38
CA ARG A 273 -6.35 -5.00 29.57
C ARG A 273 -7.76 -5.58 29.56
N GLN A 274 -8.68 -5.01 30.34
CA GLN A 274 -10.08 -5.46 30.39
C GLN A 274 -10.77 -5.39 29.03
N TRP A 275 -10.53 -4.31 28.27
CA TRP A 275 -11.06 -4.15 26.92
C TRP A 275 -10.50 -5.19 25.95
N VAL A 276 -9.19 -5.45 25.97
CA VAL A 276 -8.57 -6.50 25.16
C VAL A 276 -9.16 -7.87 25.54
N THR A 277 -9.22 -8.23 26.81
CA THR A 277 -9.78 -9.51 27.26
C THR A 277 -11.24 -9.68 26.82
N HIS A 278 -12.05 -8.61 26.90
CA HIS A 278 -13.47 -8.64 26.51
C HIS A 278 -13.66 -8.87 25.00
N ASN A 279 -12.81 -8.26 24.16
CA ASN A 279 -12.91 -8.39 22.70
C ASN A 279 -12.10 -9.59 22.14
N SER A 280 -11.21 -10.19 22.92
CA SER A 280 -10.42 -11.36 22.51
C SER A 280 -11.28 -12.60 22.26
N SER A 281 -12.48 -12.71 22.87
CA SER A 281 -13.36 -13.87 22.64
C SER A 281 -14.12 -13.81 21.32
N SER A 282 -14.31 -12.61 20.76
CA SER A 282 -15.01 -12.38 19.50
C SER A 282 -14.06 -12.19 18.31
N SER A 283 -12.75 -12.27 18.54
CA SER A 283 -11.73 -12.16 17.51
C SER A 283 -10.74 -13.33 17.64
N GLU A 284 -10.55 -14.07 16.56
CA GLU A 284 -9.50 -15.08 16.50
C GLU A 284 -8.65 -14.79 15.27
N GLY A 285 -7.36 -14.51 15.50
CA GLY A 285 -6.41 -14.38 14.41
C GLY A 285 -6.30 -15.69 13.65
N LYS A 286 -6.27 -15.61 12.32
CA LYS A 286 -5.95 -16.76 11.47
C LYS A 286 -4.51 -17.17 11.76
N LYS A 287 -4.33 -18.30 12.46
CA LYS A 287 -3.02 -18.68 13.03
C LYS A 287 -2.10 -19.37 12.03
N THR A 288 -2.63 -19.75 10.87
CA THR A 288 -1.96 -20.64 9.93
C THR A 288 -1.95 -20.03 8.56
N GLU A 289 -0.74 -19.70 8.11
CA GLU A 289 -0.38 -19.28 6.78
C GLU A 289 -0.08 -20.52 5.94
N VAL A 290 -0.76 -20.63 4.80
CA VAL A 290 -0.63 -21.72 3.84
C VAL A 290 -0.27 -21.13 2.49
N ILE A 291 0.91 -21.51 1.98
CA ILE A 291 1.29 -21.23 0.60
C ILE A 291 0.89 -22.43 -0.26
N VAL A 292 0.21 -22.14 -1.36
CA VAL A 292 -0.14 -23.11 -2.40
C VAL A 292 0.52 -22.67 -3.71
N VAL A 293 1.32 -23.54 -4.29
CA VAL A 293 1.96 -23.31 -5.59
C VAL A 293 1.42 -24.32 -6.59
N ASP A 294 0.66 -23.80 -7.54
CA ASP A 294 -0.02 -24.54 -8.60
C ASP A 294 0.13 -23.76 -9.91
N LYS A 295 0.96 -24.28 -10.81
CA LYS A 295 1.32 -23.63 -12.07
C LYS A 295 0.11 -23.28 -12.94
N GLU A 296 -0.92 -24.11 -12.92
CA GLU A 296 -2.13 -23.91 -13.73
C GLU A 296 -3.28 -23.29 -12.95
N MET A 297 -3.09 -22.99 -11.66
CA MET A 297 -4.14 -22.62 -10.72
C MET A 297 -5.33 -23.59 -10.75
N GLY A 298 -5.06 -24.87 -11.01
CA GLY A 298 -6.05 -25.94 -11.06
C GLY A 298 -6.87 -26.05 -9.78
N ILE A 299 -6.26 -25.85 -8.61
CA ILE A 299 -6.93 -25.86 -7.31
C ILE A 299 -8.08 -24.85 -7.25
N LEU A 300 -7.83 -23.63 -7.73
CA LEU A 300 -8.82 -22.55 -7.75
C LEU A 300 -9.88 -22.79 -8.83
N LYS A 301 -9.50 -23.38 -9.98
CA LYS A 301 -10.45 -23.76 -11.05
C LYS A 301 -11.44 -24.83 -10.59
N ARG A 302 -11.02 -25.72 -9.69
CA ARG A 302 -11.82 -26.84 -9.17
C ARG A 302 -12.59 -26.49 -7.89
N HIS A 303 -12.32 -25.33 -7.29
CA HIS A 303 -12.93 -24.94 -6.02
C HIS A 303 -14.23 -24.16 -6.21
N ASP A 304 -15.33 -24.75 -5.75
CA ASP A 304 -16.61 -24.06 -5.61
C ASP A 304 -16.78 -23.62 -4.15
N GLY A 305 -16.45 -22.37 -3.83
CA GLY A 305 -16.60 -21.85 -2.46
C GLY A 305 -15.82 -20.58 -2.16
N SER A 306 -15.94 -20.13 -0.89
CA SER A 306 -15.20 -18.98 -0.36
C SER A 306 -14.15 -19.47 0.63
N LEU A 307 -12.88 -19.28 0.27
CA LEU A 307 -11.73 -19.61 1.12
C LEU A 307 -11.57 -18.63 2.30
N ASP A 308 -12.11 -17.42 2.18
CA ASP A 308 -11.96 -16.36 3.19
C ASP A 308 -12.59 -16.71 4.54
N LYS A 309 -13.62 -17.57 4.53
CA LYS A 309 -14.34 -18.02 5.73
C LYS A 309 -13.57 -19.06 6.55
N LEU A 310 -12.50 -19.61 6.00
CA LEU A 310 -11.68 -20.61 6.70
C LEU A 310 -10.80 -19.91 7.75
N PRO A 311 -10.47 -20.58 8.86
CA PRO A 311 -9.59 -20.03 9.90
C PRO A 311 -8.10 -20.01 9.48
N TYR A 312 -7.82 -20.10 8.18
CA TYR A 312 -6.49 -20.17 7.58
C TYR A 312 -6.33 -19.04 6.55
N ASN A 313 -5.09 -18.58 6.36
CA ASN A 313 -4.72 -17.67 5.30
C ASN A 313 -4.10 -18.47 4.16
N PHE A 314 -4.83 -18.57 3.05
CA PHE A 314 -4.33 -19.21 1.84
C PHE A 314 -3.75 -18.17 0.89
N ARG A 315 -2.56 -18.44 0.38
CA ARG A 315 -1.89 -17.65 -0.65
C ARG A 315 -1.55 -18.55 -1.83
N PHE A 316 -2.00 -18.18 -3.02
CA PHE A 316 -1.88 -18.99 -4.23
C PHE A 316 -0.88 -18.34 -5.18
N TYR A 317 0.10 -19.12 -5.63
CA TYR A 317 1.11 -18.69 -6.59
C TYR A 317 1.21 -19.70 -7.75
N ASN A 318 1.56 -19.23 -8.94
CA ASN A 318 1.81 -20.12 -10.09
C ASN A 318 3.23 -20.69 -10.06
N SER A 319 4.12 -20.03 -9.32
CA SER A 319 5.53 -20.35 -9.16
C SER A 319 6.06 -19.61 -7.95
N PHE A 320 7.19 -20.04 -7.42
CA PHE A 320 7.94 -19.27 -6.43
C PHE A 320 8.80 -18.22 -7.13
N SER A 321 9.12 -17.14 -6.43
CA SER A 321 10.21 -16.24 -6.83
C SER A 321 11.55 -16.97 -6.84
N ASP A 322 12.55 -16.39 -7.49
CA ASP A 322 13.88 -17.02 -7.59
C ASP A 322 14.58 -17.14 -6.23
N ASN A 323 14.30 -16.21 -5.31
CA ASN A 323 14.86 -16.18 -3.96
C ASN A 323 13.89 -16.64 -2.85
N PHE A 324 12.71 -17.15 -3.22
CA PHE A 324 11.66 -17.56 -2.28
C PHE A 324 11.31 -16.48 -1.25
N LYS A 325 11.27 -15.20 -1.67
CA LYS A 325 10.94 -14.06 -0.81
C LYS A 325 9.63 -14.29 -0.06
N GLU A 326 8.61 -14.80 -0.73
CA GLU A 326 7.31 -15.16 -0.17
C GLU A 326 7.42 -16.15 1.01
N VAL A 327 8.34 -17.11 0.95
CA VAL A 327 8.56 -18.08 2.04
C VAL A 327 9.18 -17.38 3.26
N SER A 328 10.16 -16.50 3.04
CA SER A 328 10.82 -15.75 4.11
C SER A 328 9.91 -14.70 4.75
N THR A 329 9.13 -13.98 3.94
CA THR A 329 8.26 -12.90 4.40
C THR A 329 7.00 -13.44 5.08
N ILE A 330 6.36 -14.46 4.52
CA ILE A 330 5.10 -15.00 5.08
C ILE A 330 5.39 -16.01 6.19
N ARG A 331 6.51 -16.74 6.12
CA ARG A 331 6.84 -17.89 6.99
C ARG A 331 5.66 -18.87 7.13
N PRO A 332 5.13 -19.40 6.01
CA PRO A 332 3.99 -20.32 6.05
C PRO A 332 4.30 -21.54 6.92
N GLN A 333 3.27 -22.09 7.57
CA GLN A 333 3.44 -23.35 8.31
C GLN A 333 3.22 -24.57 7.42
N LEU A 334 2.49 -24.41 6.31
CA LEU A 334 2.31 -25.43 5.29
C LEU A 334 2.57 -24.84 3.90
N ILE A 335 3.36 -25.56 3.11
CA ILE A 335 3.63 -25.26 1.71
C ILE A 335 3.15 -26.45 0.89
N ALA A 336 2.13 -26.24 0.06
CA ALA A 336 1.63 -27.22 -0.89
C ALA A 336 2.17 -26.88 -2.29
N PHE A 337 2.91 -27.79 -2.90
CA PHE A 337 3.54 -27.59 -4.21
C PHE A 337 3.09 -28.67 -5.18
N GLU A 338 2.49 -28.31 -6.30
CA GLU A 338 2.13 -29.28 -7.33
C GLU A 338 3.28 -29.51 -8.31
N PHE A 339 3.70 -30.77 -8.44
CA PHE A 339 4.61 -31.16 -9.51
C PHE A 339 3.96 -30.95 -10.87
N TYR A 340 4.68 -30.24 -11.73
CA TYR A 340 4.34 -30.12 -13.13
C TYR A 340 5.39 -30.83 -13.97
N GLN A 341 4.93 -31.46 -15.04
CA GLN A 341 5.84 -31.99 -16.05
C GLN A 341 6.38 -30.83 -16.86
N ASP A 342 7.68 -30.87 -17.17
CA ASP A 342 8.32 -29.83 -17.97
C ASP A 342 7.71 -29.78 -19.38
N PRO A 343 6.88 -28.75 -19.70
CA PRO A 343 6.23 -28.64 -20.99
C PRO A 343 7.30 -28.20 -21.97
N LYS A 344 7.77 -29.15 -22.80
CA LYS A 344 8.88 -29.01 -23.76
C LYS A 344 10.26 -28.79 -23.09
N LEU A 345 10.87 -29.88 -22.62
CA LEU A 345 12.12 -30.23 -23.30
C LEU A 345 11.70 -30.62 -24.72
N THR A 346 11.74 -29.66 -25.64
CA THR A 346 11.68 -29.93 -27.07
C THR A 346 12.65 -31.09 -27.29
N LEU A 347 12.18 -32.20 -27.86
CA LEU A 347 13.09 -33.18 -28.43
C LEU A 347 13.89 -32.40 -29.47
N GLU A 348 15.08 -31.90 -29.10
CA GLU A 348 15.98 -31.25 -30.05
C GLU A 348 16.24 -32.26 -31.15
N LEU A 349 15.83 -31.92 -32.37
CA LEU A 349 16.11 -32.75 -33.53
C LEU A 349 17.62 -32.75 -33.71
N THR A 350 18.24 -33.92 -33.60
CA THR A 350 19.68 -34.03 -33.86
C THR A 350 19.96 -33.81 -35.35
N GLU A 351 21.18 -33.45 -35.73
CA GLU A 351 21.59 -33.35 -37.15
C GLU A 351 21.25 -34.62 -37.95
N LYS A 352 21.28 -35.77 -37.27
CA LYS A 352 20.91 -37.07 -37.82
C LYS A 352 19.41 -37.21 -38.07
N ASP A 353 18.56 -36.62 -37.23
CA ASP A 353 17.12 -36.61 -37.41
C ASP A 353 16.70 -35.70 -38.57
N ILE A 354 17.36 -34.55 -38.70
CA ILE A 354 17.19 -33.62 -39.82
C ILE A 354 17.61 -34.29 -41.13
N ALA A 355 18.76 -34.98 -41.14
CA ALA A 355 19.24 -35.74 -42.29
C ALA A 355 18.32 -36.92 -42.69
N LEU A 356 17.50 -37.42 -41.75
CA LEU A 356 16.49 -38.46 -41.98
C LEU A 356 15.11 -37.88 -42.36
N GLY A 357 15.00 -36.56 -42.56
CA GLY A 357 13.74 -35.90 -42.93
C GLY A 357 12.69 -35.89 -41.81
N ARG A 358 13.10 -36.07 -40.55
CA ARG A 358 12.19 -36.07 -39.39
C ARG A 358 11.87 -34.64 -39.00
N THR A 359 10.58 -34.38 -38.75
CA THR A 359 10.05 -33.05 -38.39
C THR A 359 9.70 -32.97 -36.90
N GLU A 360 9.47 -31.76 -36.38
CA GLU A 360 8.96 -31.58 -35.03
C GLU A 360 7.62 -32.32 -34.80
N GLU A 361 6.81 -32.45 -35.85
CA GLU A 361 5.56 -33.20 -35.81
C GLU A 361 5.79 -34.72 -35.68
N TRP A 362 6.86 -35.25 -36.28
CA TRP A 362 7.31 -36.63 -36.07
C TRP A 362 7.83 -36.83 -34.65
N ALA A 363 8.59 -35.88 -34.11
CA ALA A 363 9.13 -35.94 -32.75
C ALA A 363 8.01 -35.93 -31.69
N ARG A 364 6.96 -35.12 -31.89
CA ARG A 364 5.76 -35.10 -31.04
C ARG A 364 4.96 -36.41 -31.04
N LYS A 365 5.08 -37.23 -32.09
CA LYS A 365 4.42 -38.54 -32.22
C LYS A 365 5.23 -39.69 -31.61
N GLN A 366 6.45 -39.44 -31.12
CA GLN A 366 7.26 -40.46 -30.44
C GLN A 366 6.80 -40.66 -28.99
N PRO A 367 6.84 -41.90 -28.47
CA PRO A 367 6.61 -42.14 -27.05
C PRO A 367 7.69 -41.46 -26.21
N ASP A 368 7.28 -40.75 -25.16
CA ASP A 368 8.19 -40.05 -24.26
C ASP A 368 9.03 -41.04 -23.43
N LYS A 369 10.28 -41.24 -23.86
CA LYS A 369 11.25 -42.18 -23.27
C LYS A 369 11.97 -41.64 -22.02
N ARG A 370 11.71 -40.38 -21.62
CA ARG A 370 12.34 -39.79 -20.44
C ARG A 370 11.96 -40.58 -19.19
N THR A 371 12.91 -40.71 -18.27
CA THR A 371 12.68 -41.23 -16.92
C THR A 371 11.77 -40.27 -16.13
N PRO A 372 11.10 -40.76 -15.07
CA PRO A 372 10.34 -39.88 -14.17
C PRO A 372 11.15 -38.68 -13.66
N LYS A 373 12.41 -38.89 -13.25
CA LYS A 373 13.29 -37.80 -12.78
C LYS A 373 13.53 -36.74 -13.86
N GLU A 374 13.68 -37.13 -15.13
CA GLU A 374 13.85 -36.21 -16.25
C GLU A 374 12.55 -35.47 -16.63
N LYS A 375 11.37 -36.06 -16.39
CA LYS A 375 10.08 -35.40 -16.68
C LYS A 375 9.71 -34.32 -15.66
N PHE A 376 10.19 -34.48 -14.43
CA PHE A 376 9.92 -33.60 -13.30
C PHE A 376 11.18 -32.87 -12.81
N ALA A 377 12.20 -32.75 -13.66
CA ALA A 377 13.51 -32.24 -13.27
C ALA A 377 13.43 -30.81 -12.72
N SER A 378 12.67 -29.93 -13.36
CA SER A 378 12.45 -28.56 -12.86
C SER A 378 11.74 -28.56 -11.50
N SER A 379 10.67 -29.34 -11.37
CA SER A 379 9.92 -29.46 -10.12
C SER A 379 10.78 -30.00 -8.97
N LEU A 380 11.61 -31.01 -9.22
CA LEU A 380 12.55 -31.57 -8.25
C LEU A 380 13.63 -30.56 -7.85
N THR A 381 14.19 -29.84 -8.83
CA THR A 381 15.19 -28.79 -8.59
C THR A 381 14.59 -27.69 -7.72
N LYS A 382 13.40 -27.21 -8.04
CA LYS A 382 12.73 -26.15 -7.26
C LYS A 382 12.39 -26.61 -5.84
N VAL A 383 12.02 -27.87 -5.63
CA VAL A 383 11.86 -28.43 -4.28
C VAL A 383 13.20 -28.50 -3.55
N SER A 384 14.30 -28.88 -4.21
CA SER A 384 15.63 -28.87 -3.60
C SER A 384 16.00 -27.48 -3.10
N GLU A 385 15.89 -26.48 -3.97
CA GLU A 385 16.17 -25.07 -3.65
C GLU A 385 15.27 -24.57 -2.51
N LEU A 386 13.96 -24.88 -2.54
CA LEU A 386 13.02 -24.55 -1.48
C LEU A 386 13.47 -25.12 -0.12
N ILE A 387 13.87 -26.39 -0.09
CA ILE A 387 14.29 -27.05 1.16
C ILE A 387 15.62 -26.46 1.66
N GLU A 388 16.55 -26.14 0.77
CA GLU A 388 17.80 -25.46 1.14
C GLU A 388 17.51 -24.07 1.72
N HIS A 389 16.61 -23.31 1.09
CA HIS A 389 16.17 -22.02 1.58
C HIS A 389 15.52 -22.12 2.97
N ILE A 390 14.59 -23.05 3.16
CA ILE A 390 13.95 -23.30 4.47
C ILE A 390 15.00 -23.58 5.55
N LYS A 391 15.99 -24.42 5.27
CA LYS A 391 17.05 -24.78 6.23
C LYS A 391 17.98 -23.60 6.57
N SER A 392 18.08 -22.62 5.68
CA SER A 392 18.86 -21.41 5.92
C SER A 392 18.21 -20.48 6.96
N ILE A 393 16.91 -20.62 7.18
CA ILE A 393 16.13 -19.77 8.11
C ILE A 393 16.15 -20.42 9.50
N GLU A 394 16.74 -19.71 10.47
CA GLU A 394 16.83 -20.20 11.85
C GLU A 394 15.45 -20.44 12.48
N GLY A 395 15.28 -21.61 13.11
CA GLY A 395 14.06 -21.98 13.82
C GLY A 395 12.83 -22.22 12.94
N TYR A 396 13.01 -22.32 11.61
CA TYR A 396 11.92 -22.50 10.66
C TYR A 396 11.88 -23.92 10.09
N ALA A 397 10.70 -24.56 10.17
CA ALA A 397 10.50 -25.94 9.73
C ALA A 397 9.03 -26.20 9.35
N PRO A 398 8.56 -25.66 8.21
CA PRO A 398 7.19 -25.86 7.72
C PRO A 398 6.97 -27.30 7.23
N PHE A 399 5.70 -27.71 7.16
CA PHE A 399 5.36 -28.90 6.37
C PHE A 399 5.40 -28.55 4.89
N VAL A 400 6.06 -29.40 4.11
CA VAL A 400 6.08 -29.28 2.65
C VAL A 400 5.38 -30.49 2.09
N VAL A 401 4.32 -30.28 1.32
CA VAL A 401 3.54 -31.35 0.70
C VAL A 401 3.62 -31.19 -0.80
N VAL A 402 4.17 -32.20 -1.46
CA VAL A 402 4.33 -32.23 -2.90
C VAL A 402 3.21 -33.06 -3.51
N PHE A 403 2.36 -32.44 -4.31
CA PHE A 403 1.25 -33.06 -5.04
C PHE A 403 1.67 -33.53 -6.42
N ASN A 404 0.84 -34.37 -7.05
CA ASN A 404 1.13 -35.02 -8.33
C ASN A 404 2.46 -35.83 -8.31
N SER A 405 2.75 -36.45 -7.15
CA SER A 405 4.03 -37.07 -6.84
C SER A 405 3.95 -38.60 -6.76
N ALA A 406 3.09 -39.24 -7.56
CA ALA A 406 2.87 -40.69 -7.53
C ALA A 406 4.16 -41.51 -7.71
N LEU A 407 5.16 -40.94 -8.37
CA LEU A 407 6.44 -41.59 -8.69
C LEU A 407 7.54 -41.30 -7.65
N PHE A 408 7.28 -40.44 -6.67
CA PHE A 408 8.25 -40.05 -5.65
C PHE A 408 7.61 -40.14 -4.26
N PRO A 409 7.76 -41.27 -3.54
CA PRO A 409 7.15 -41.47 -2.25
C PRO A 409 7.86 -40.66 -1.15
N SER A 410 7.13 -40.33 -0.08
CA SER A 410 7.59 -39.42 0.98
C SER A 410 8.92 -39.84 1.59
N ASN A 411 9.11 -41.12 1.85
CA ASN A 411 10.32 -41.70 2.43
C ASN A 411 11.56 -41.55 1.52
N GLU A 412 11.39 -41.58 0.20
CA GLU A 412 12.49 -41.31 -0.75
C GLU A 412 12.87 -39.83 -0.69
N LEU A 413 11.88 -38.93 -0.86
CA LEU A 413 12.08 -37.48 -0.83
C LEU A 413 12.67 -36.99 0.51
N GLN A 414 12.17 -37.49 1.64
CA GLN A 414 12.68 -37.15 2.98
C GLN A 414 14.15 -37.55 3.15
N THR A 415 14.56 -38.68 2.58
CA THR A 415 15.94 -39.18 2.65
C THR A 415 16.85 -38.38 1.73
N GLU A 416 16.42 -38.17 0.48
CA GLU A 416 17.16 -37.41 -0.55
C GLU A 416 17.43 -35.98 -0.08
N TYR A 417 16.39 -35.27 0.35
CA TYR A 417 16.51 -33.88 0.80
C TYR A 417 16.83 -33.74 2.28
N LYS A 418 16.97 -34.83 3.04
CA LYS A 418 17.20 -34.81 4.50
C LYS A 418 16.23 -33.88 5.24
N TYR A 419 14.95 -33.95 4.89
CA TYR A 419 13.91 -33.08 5.45
C TYR A 419 12.68 -33.90 5.88
N PRO A 420 12.54 -34.23 7.18
CA PRO A 420 11.50 -35.14 7.67
C PRO A 420 10.06 -34.65 7.51
N LEU A 421 9.86 -33.35 7.28
CA LEU A 421 8.54 -32.74 7.13
C LEU A 421 8.10 -32.61 5.66
N LEU A 422 8.86 -33.21 4.73
CA LEU A 422 8.49 -33.34 3.31
C LEU A 422 7.57 -34.55 3.14
N LEU A 423 6.40 -34.33 2.56
CA LEU A 423 5.40 -35.36 2.28
C LEU A 423 5.05 -35.35 0.80
N SER A 424 4.68 -36.51 0.28
CA SER A 424 4.22 -36.71 -1.09
C SER A 424 2.74 -37.05 -1.10
N ASN A 425 1.99 -36.48 -2.03
CA ASN A 425 0.64 -36.87 -2.38
C ASN A 425 0.59 -37.22 -3.87
N GLU A 426 0.02 -38.38 -4.20
CA GLU A 426 -0.10 -38.86 -5.57
C GLU A 426 -1.19 -38.12 -6.37
N GLN A 427 -2.17 -37.55 -5.66
CA GLN A 427 -3.29 -36.84 -6.28
C GLN A 427 -2.86 -35.46 -6.74
N LEU A 428 -3.61 -34.90 -7.70
CA LEU A 428 -3.52 -33.49 -8.04
C LEU A 428 -3.88 -32.64 -6.82
N ILE A 429 -3.36 -31.42 -6.78
CA ILE A 429 -3.60 -30.53 -5.67
C ILE A 429 -5.09 -30.16 -5.58
N ASP A 430 -5.69 -30.35 -4.41
CA ASP A 430 -7.12 -30.11 -4.17
C ASP A 430 -7.34 -29.36 -2.86
N THR A 431 -8.27 -28.42 -2.88
CA THR A 431 -8.59 -27.56 -1.74
C THR A 431 -8.96 -28.35 -0.50
N ASN A 432 -9.77 -29.41 -0.62
CA ASN A 432 -10.21 -30.18 0.55
C ASN A 432 -9.05 -30.91 1.20
N ILE A 433 -8.14 -31.46 0.38
CA ILE A 433 -6.95 -32.16 0.87
C ILE A 433 -6.02 -31.17 1.60
N VAL A 434 -5.76 -29.99 1.02
CA VAL A 434 -4.91 -28.98 1.66
C VAL A 434 -5.55 -28.49 2.97
N ILE A 435 -6.87 -28.27 3.01
CA ILE A 435 -7.60 -27.91 4.24
C ILE A 435 -7.44 -28.99 5.31
N GLU A 436 -7.60 -30.26 4.95
CA GLU A 436 -7.47 -31.37 5.89
C GLU A 436 -6.04 -31.50 6.43
N LEU A 437 -5.03 -31.39 5.57
CA LEU A 437 -3.62 -31.39 5.97
C LEU A 437 -3.30 -30.22 6.91
N THR A 438 -3.84 -29.03 6.60
CA THR A 438 -3.69 -27.83 7.43
C THR A 438 -4.31 -28.03 8.81
N ARG A 439 -5.53 -28.60 8.87
CA ARG A 439 -6.20 -28.93 10.13
C ARG A 439 -5.39 -29.92 10.97
N MET A 440 -4.94 -31.02 10.37
CA MET A 440 -4.13 -32.04 11.08
C MET A 440 -2.82 -31.45 11.62
N PHE A 441 -2.17 -30.58 10.84
CA PHE A 441 -0.98 -29.88 11.28
C PHE A 441 -1.25 -29.03 12.52
N MET A 442 -2.31 -28.21 12.48
CA MET A 442 -2.68 -27.36 13.60
C MET A 442 -2.97 -28.15 14.87
N GLU A 443 -3.78 -29.20 14.77
CA GLU A 443 -4.12 -30.06 15.91
C GLU A 443 -2.85 -30.63 16.56
N LYS A 444 -1.91 -31.11 15.74
CA LYS A 444 -0.63 -31.67 16.23
C LYS A 444 0.27 -30.59 16.83
N HIS A 445 0.30 -29.39 16.25
CA HIS A 445 1.09 -28.28 16.75
C HIS A 445 0.55 -27.77 18.09
N GLU A 446 -0.77 -27.59 18.21
CA GLU A 446 -1.44 -27.18 19.43
C GLU A 446 -1.22 -28.20 20.56
N GLN A 447 -1.31 -29.50 20.26
CA GLN A 447 -0.99 -30.56 21.24
C GLN A 447 0.46 -30.49 21.74
N LYS A 448 1.43 -30.28 20.84
CA LYS A 448 2.85 -30.12 21.20
C LYS A 448 3.07 -28.88 22.07
N MET A 449 2.49 -27.75 21.69
CA MET A 449 2.56 -26.50 22.46
C MET A 449 1.95 -26.67 23.85
N ALA A 450 0.76 -27.25 23.95
CA ALA A 450 0.10 -27.52 25.22
C ALA A 450 0.95 -28.41 26.13
N ALA A 451 1.55 -29.47 25.58
CA ALA A 451 2.46 -30.35 26.31
C ALA A 451 3.74 -29.61 26.79
N ALA A 452 4.31 -28.74 25.95
CA ALA A 452 5.49 -27.94 26.29
C ALA A 452 5.18 -26.92 27.41
N ILE A 453 4.04 -26.23 27.33
CA ILE A 453 3.55 -25.32 28.38
C ILE A 453 3.38 -26.08 29.70
N GLN A 454 2.72 -27.24 29.66
CA GLN A 454 2.51 -28.04 30.87
C GLN A 454 3.83 -28.50 31.49
N LYS A 455 4.79 -28.95 30.67
CA LYS A 455 6.13 -29.31 31.12
C LYS A 455 6.84 -28.11 31.76
N ARG A 456 6.69 -26.91 31.18
CA ARG A 456 7.28 -25.68 31.70
C ARG A 456 6.66 -25.24 33.03
N ILE A 457 5.33 -25.34 33.17
CA ILE A 457 4.62 -25.09 34.43
C ILE A 457 5.17 -25.99 35.54
N VAL A 458 5.31 -27.29 35.26
CA VAL A 458 5.86 -28.26 36.23
C VAL A 458 7.31 -27.90 36.61
N GLN A 459 8.15 -27.52 35.64
CA GLN A 459 9.52 -27.08 35.90
C GLN A 459 9.59 -25.83 36.78
N LEU A 460 8.77 -24.82 36.49
CA LEU A 460 8.74 -23.57 37.26
C LEU A 460 8.22 -23.80 38.68
N ARG A 461 7.15 -24.59 38.83
CA ARG A 461 6.62 -24.98 40.14
C ARG A 461 7.62 -25.77 40.98
N LYS A 462 8.47 -26.60 40.36
CA LYS A 462 9.58 -27.27 41.06
C LYS A 462 10.67 -26.30 41.52
N LYS A 463 10.96 -25.26 40.72
CA LYS A 463 12.00 -24.26 41.02
C LYS A 463 11.60 -23.34 42.18
N ASP A 464 10.36 -22.86 42.18
CA ASP A 464 9.81 -22.05 43.27
C ASP A 464 8.29 -22.30 43.43
N PRO A 465 7.92 -23.23 44.33
CA PRO A 465 6.52 -23.58 44.54
C PRO A 465 5.65 -22.42 45.03
N LYS A 466 6.22 -21.46 45.78
CA LYS A 466 5.45 -20.33 46.35
C LYS A 466 5.12 -19.31 45.27
N LYS A 467 6.09 -18.99 44.40
CA LYS A 467 5.91 -18.01 43.32
C LYS A 467 5.01 -18.51 42.19
N TYR A 468 5.12 -19.78 41.80
CA TYR A 468 4.47 -20.31 40.59
C TYR A 468 3.24 -21.20 40.85
N ARG A 469 2.72 -21.23 42.08
CA ARG A 469 1.57 -22.07 42.47
C ARG A 469 0.34 -21.86 41.58
N MET A 470 0.02 -20.61 41.30
CA MET A 470 -1.19 -20.21 40.55
C MET A 470 -0.97 -20.14 39.04
N LEU A 471 0.22 -20.50 38.55
CA LEU A 471 0.53 -20.44 37.12
C LEU A 471 -0.34 -21.44 36.35
N THR A 472 -1.05 -20.96 35.35
CA THR A 472 -1.95 -21.72 34.46
C THR A 472 -1.45 -21.67 33.02
N PRO A 473 -1.93 -22.55 32.12
CA PRO A 473 -1.60 -22.47 30.70
C PRO A 473 -2.00 -21.13 30.07
N LYS A 474 -3.05 -20.46 30.57
CA LYS A 474 -3.49 -19.16 30.08
C LYS A 474 -2.42 -18.08 30.29
N ASP A 475 -1.63 -18.17 31.35
CA ASP A 475 -0.54 -17.22 31.63
C ASP A 475 0.62 -17.30 30.63
N PHE A 476 0.65 -18.33 29.77
CA PHE A 476 1.61 -18.48 28.69
C PHE A 476 1.06 -18.02 27.33
N LYS A 477 -0.25 -17.73 27.25
CA LYS A 477 -0.89 -17.23 26.04
C LYS A 477 -1.14 -15.75 26.22
N GLU A 478 -0.54 -14.95 25.36
CA GLU A 478 -0.82 -13.52 25.32
C GLU A 478 -2.25 -13.27 24.85
N GLU A 479 -2.96 -12.38 25.55
CA GLU A 479 -4.28 -11.91 25.13
C GLU A 479 -4.13 -10.89 24.01
N ARG A 480 -4.86 -11.11 22.91
CA ARG A 480 -4.80 -10.28 21.71
C ARG A 480 -6.22 -10.07 21.19
N PHE A 481 -6.54 -8.82 20.89
CA PHE A 481 -7.74 -8.45 20.14
C PHE A 481 -7.35 -8.21 18.69
N TYR A 482 -7.73 -9.12 17.79
CA TYR A 482 -7.48 -8.99 16.36
C TYR A 482 -8.53 -8.07 15.74
N ILE A 483 -8.06 -7.05 15.04
CA ILE A 483 -8.94 -6.05 14.41
C ILE A 483 -9.28 -6.54 13.00
N ASP A 484 -10.56 -6.48 12.64
CA ASP A 484 -10.99 -6.74 11.27
C ASP A 484 -10.34 -5.72 10.32
N GLU A 485 -9.84 -6.20 9.19
CA GLU A 485 -9.08 -5.39 8.25
C GLU A 485 -9.90 -4.24 7.61
N TRP A 486 -11.22 -4.34 7.53
CA TRP A 486 -12.06 -3.28 6.99
C TRP A 486 -12.52 -2.30 8.08
N HIS A 487 -12.20 -2.59 9.35
CA HIS A 487 -12.57 -1.75 10.47
C HIS A 487 -11.64 -0.54 10.56
N GLU A 488 -12.18 0.65 10.89
CA GLU A 488 -11.39 1.89 10.96
C GLU A 488 -10.21 1.85 11.95
N MET A 489 -10.31 1.03 13.00
CA MET A 489 -9.22 0.78 13.97
C MET A 489 -8.00 0.10 13.35
N SER A 490 -8.15 -0.59 12.22
CA SER A 490 -7.02 -1.19 11.50
C SER A 490 -6.15 -0.15 10.80
N HIS A 491 -6.62 1.10 10.68
CA HIS A 491 -5.90 2.18 10.04
C HIS A 491 -5.20 3.06 11.08
N ALA A 492 -3.92 3.34 10.84
CA ALA A 492 -3.14 4.31 11.59
C ALA A 492 -2.36 5.19 10.61
N PHE A 493 -2.14 6.44 10.99
CA PHE A 493 -1.42 7.39 10.14
C PHE A 493 -0.32 8.06 10.95
N PHE A 494 0.85 8.23 10.34
CA PHE A 494 1.92 9.05 10.87
C PHE A 494 2.52 9.92 9.76
N GLN A 495 3.33 10.91 10.16
CA GLN A 495 3.79 11.96 9.26
C GLN A 495 5.31 11.94 9.11
N HIS A 496 5.76 12.15 7.87
CA HIS A 496 7.15 12.42 7.52
C HIS A 496 7.31 13.90 7.20
N ASP A 497 8.46 14.45 7.57
CA ASP A 497 8.88 15.77 7.16
C ASP A 497 9.50 15.70 5.76
N ILE A 498 8.94 16.47 4.84
CA ILE A 498 9.40 16.54 3.45
C ILE A 498 9.47 17.99 2.98
N GLU A 499 10.20 18.24 1.91
CA GLU A 499 10.16 19.50 1.17
C GLU A 499 9.81 19.22 -0.30
N VAL A 500 8.67 19.73 -0.76
CA VAL A 500 8.27 19.63 -2.17
C VAL A 500 9.11 20.61 -2.98
N GLN A 501 9.67 20.14 -4.10
CA GLN A 501 10.55 20.87 -5.01
C GLN A 501 9.85 21.28 -6.30
N THR A 502 9.12 20.35 -6.91
CA THR A 502 8.36 20.62 -8.14
C THR A 502 6.98 19.98 -8.08
N MET A 503 6.01 20.58 -8.78
CA MET A 503 4.66 20.05 -8.88
C MET A 503 4.02 20.44 -10.21
N THR A 504 3.42 19.47 -10.90
CA THR A 504 2.53 19.66 -12.04
C THR A 504 1.09 19.33 -11.63
N GLU A 505 0.17 19.18 -12.59
CA GLU A 505 -1.18 18.67 -12.31
C GLU A 505 -1.24 17.17 -11.99
N SER A 506 -0.19 16.42 -12.33
CA SER A 506 -0.17 14.96 -12.29
C SER A 506 1.05 14.38 -11.59
N GLU A 507 2.08 15.19 -11.34
CA GLU A 507 3.38 14.74 -10.85
C GLU A 507 3.93 15.71 -9.81
N LEU A 508 4.81 15.20 -8.95
CA LEU A 508 5.60 16.03 -8.07
C LEU A 508 6.95 15.40 -7.75
N THR A 509 7.88 16.25 -7.32
CA THR A 509 9.14 15.83 -6.73
C THR A 509 9.29 16.41 -5.34
N PHE A 510 9.84 15.62 -4.41
CA PHE A 510 10.08 16.07 -3.06
C PHE A 510 11.36 15.45 -2.50
N GLN A 511 11.93 16.11 -1.50
CA GLN A 511 13.12 15.64 -0.79
C GLN A 511 12.85 15.37 0.68
N THR A 512 13.55 14.38 1.25
CA THR A 512 13.53 14.05 2.68
C THR A 512 14.86 13.40 3.11
N ASP A 513 15.11 13.37 4.41
CA ASP A 513 16.23 12.64 5.02
C ASP A 513 15.87 11.19 5.38
N GLN A 514 14.60 10.81 5.23
CA GLN A 514 14.10 9.48 5.53
C GLN A 514 14.14 8.57 4.30
N ASP A 515 14.33 7.28 4.54
CA ASP A 515 14.24 6.26 3.51
C ASP A 515 12.78 5.81 3.38
N LEU A 516 12.13 6.24 2.29
CA LEU A 516 10.76 5.90 1.94
C LEU A 516 10.75 4.81 0.87
N GLY A 517 9.88 3.82 1.04
CA GLY A 517 9.60 2.81 0.02
C GLY A 517 8.68 3.32 -1.09
N VAL A 518 8.62 2.56 -2.19
CA VAL A 518 7.57 2.69 -3.22
C VAL A 518 6.21 2.45 -2.58
N GLY A 519 5.22 3.26 -2.96
CA GLY A 519 3.85 3.08 -2.47
C GLY A 519 3.03 4.35 -2.40
N ASN A 520 1.84 4.20 -1.81
CA ASN A 520 0.84 5.25 -1.68
C ASN A 520 1.01 6.07 -0.40
N PHE A 521 1.09 7.39 -0.55
CA PHE A 521 1.12 8.37 0.52
C PHE A 521 0.03 9.42 0.35
N VAL A 522 -0.24 10.19 1.40
CA VAL A 522 -1.25 11.26 1.37
C VAL A 522 -0.58 12.61 1.62
N MET A 523 -0.99 13.60 0.84
CA MET A 523 -0.65 15.00 1.04
C MET A 523 -1.91 15.85 1.15
N ASN A 524 -1.81 16.93 1.93
CA ASN A 524 -2.92 17.87 2.15
C ASN A 524 -2.67 19.24 1.48
N ILE A 525 -1.63 19.35 0.65
CA ILE A 525 -1.25 20.59 -0.03
C ILE A 525 -1.10 20.30 -1.54
N PRO A 526 -1.75 21.09 -2.42
CA PRO A 526 -2.68 22.18 -2.11
C PRO A 526 -4.07 21.69 -1.68
N VAL A 527 -4.34 20.39 -1.86
CA VAL A 527 -5.59 19.71 -1.53
C VAL A 527 -5.28 18.35 -0.91
N ASN A 528 -6.28 17.71 -0.33
CA ASN A 528 -6.17 16.30 0.07
C ASN A 528 -6.09 15.42 -1.19
N MET A 529 -4.91 14.89 -1.46
CA MET A 529 -4.59 14.04 -2.60
C MET A 529 -3.71 12.87 -2.16
N SER A 530 -3.69 11.82 -2.96
CA SER A 530 -2.74 10.72 -2.74
C SER A 530 -1.65 10.78 -3.79
N ILE A 531 -0.47 10.31 -3.45
CA ILE A 531 0.65 10.22 -4.35
C ILE A 531 1.20 8.80 -4.33
N ASN A 532 1.65 8.33 -5.49
CA ASN A 532 2.35 7.06 -5.61
C ASN A 532 3.82 7.34 -5.97
N ILE A 533 4.75 6.98 -5.09
CA ILE A 533 6.19 7.12 -5.37
C ILE A 533 6.57 6.09 -6.42
N ILE A 534 7.17 6.53 -7.52
CA ILE A 534 7.59 5.64 -8.62
C ILE A 534 9.12 5.60 -8.72
N PRO A 535 9.71 4.45 -9.08
CA PRO A 535 11.14 4.38 -9.33
C PRO A 535 11.51 5.17 -10.59
N ALA A 536 12.76 5.65 -10.63
CA ALA A 536 13.37 6.23 -11.81
C ALA A 536 13.65 5.17 -12.89
N ASP A 537 14.02 5.62 -14.08
CA ASP A 537 14.30 4.75 -15.24
C ASP A 537 15.40 3.71 -14.98
N ASP A 538 16.34 4.00 -14.07
CA ASP A 538 17.41 3.09 -13.68
C ASP A 538 17.00 2.09 -12.58
N GLY A 539 15.73 2.10 -12.18
CA GLY A 539 15.15 1.27 -11.12
C GLY A 539 15.41 1.79 -9.71
N SER A 540 16.13 2.90 -9.54
CA SER A 540 16.33 3.51 -8.22
C SER A 540 15.03 4.14 -7.72
N VAL A 541 14.74 3.98 -6.42
CA VAL A 541 13.52 4.58 -5.81
C VAL A 541 13.69 6.08 -5.59
N CYS A 542 14.93 6.53 -5.37
CA CYS A 542 15.26 7.93 -5.16
C CYS A 542 16.64 8.27 -5.71
N GLU A 543 16.83 9.55 -6.04
CA GLU A 543 18.13 10.15 -6.30
C GLU A 543 18.68 10.73 -4.99
N VAL A 544 19.93 10.41 -4.65
CA VAL A 544 20.57 10.95 -3.43
C VAL A 544 21.39 12.18 -3.79
N VAL A 545 20.92 13.36 -3.37
CA VAL A 545 21.57 14.65 -3.60
C VAL A 545 21.87 15.32 -2.26
N ASP A 546 23.13 15.66 -2.01
CA ASP A 546 23.60 16.28 -0.76
C ASP A 546 23.20 15.52 0.52
N GLY A 547 23.12 14.19 0.43
CA GLY A 547 22.73 13.32 1.55
C GLY A 547 21.23 13.32 1.85
N ARG A 548 20.40 13.88 0.96
CA ARG A 548 18.94 13.80 0.99
C ARG A 548 18.42 12.95 -0.16
N ASN A 549 17.32 12.25 0.09
CA ASN A 549 16.65 11.42 -0.90
C ASN A 549 15.62 12.26 -1.64
N ILE A 550 15.71 12.31 -2.96
CA ILE A 550 14.75 12.96 -3.86
C ILE A 550 13.88 11.89 -4.50
N TYR A 551 12.57 12.02 -4.32
CA TYR A 551 11.58 11.09 -4.83
C TYR A 551 10.75 11.74 -5.94
N HIS A 552 10.38 10.94 -6.93
CA HIS A 552 9.40 11.29 -7.95
C HIS A 552 8.08 10.57 -7.65
N ALA A 553 6.95 11.27 -7.77
CA ALA A 553 5.64 10.70 -7.46
C ALA A 553 4.54 11.16 -8.40
N LEU A 554 3.58 10.27 -8.63
CA LEU A 554 2.39 10.51 -9.43
C LEU A 554 1.19 10.85 -8.53
N ILE A 555 0.46 11.90 -8.89
CA ILE A 555 -0.73 12.37 -8.15
C ILE A 555 -1.95 11.55 -8.58
N HIS A 556 -2.76 11.13 -7.60
CA HIS A 556 -4.03 10.44 -7.84
C HIS A 556 -5.03 10.71 -6.69
N SER A 557 -6.17 10.01 -6.71
CA SER A 557 -7.27 10.18 -5.75
C SER A 557 -7.89 11.58 -5.76
N THR A 558 -7.81 12.28 -6.89
CA THR A 558 -8.41 13.60 -7.12
C THR A 558 -9.64 13.50 -8.01
N ASN A 559 -10.62 14.37 -7.79
CA ASN A 559 -11.71 14.61 -8.73
C ASN A 559 -11.47 15.92 -9.51
N GLU A 560 -12.33 16.23 -10.49
CA GLU A 560 -12.25 17.43 -11.32
C GLU A 560 -12.13 18.74 -10.51
N THR A 561 -12.86 18.83 -9.39
CA THR A 561 -12.81 20.03 -8.52
C THR A 561 -11.45 20.16 -7.82
N LEU A 562 -10.88 19.05 -7.35
CA LEU A 562 -9.56 19.05 -6.71
C LEU A 562 -8.45 19.30 -7.73
N LYS A 563 -8.52 18.67 -8.90
CA LYS A 563 -7.66 18.90 -10.06
C LYS A 563 -7.60 20.38 -10.46
N LYS A 564 -8.75 21.04 -10.57
CA LYS A 564 -8.82 22.48 -10.83
C LYS A 564 -8.08 23.31 -9.79
N LYS A 565 -8.14 22.94 -8.51
CA LYS A 565 -7.40 23.62 -7.44
C LYS A 565 -5.89 23.39 -7.54
N ILE A 566 -5.46 22.18 -7.90
CA ILE A 566 -4.06 21.86 -8.18
C ILE A 566 -3.56 22.74 -9.32
N ARG A 567 -4.27 22.78 -10.45
CA ARG A 567 -3.98 23.66 -11.60
C ARG A 567 -3.87 25.13 -11.22
N GLN A 568 -4.80 25.64 -10.40
CA GLN A 568 -4.76 27.02 -9.90
C GLN A 568 -3.51 27.30 -9.06
N PHE A 569 -3.15 26.36 -8.18
CA PHE A 569 -1.96 26.48 -7.34
C PHE A 569 -0.66 26.46 -8.17
N VAL A 570 -0.52 25.50 -9.08
CA VAL A 570 0.63 25.38 -9.98
C VAL A 570 0.79 26.64 -10.82
N ASN A 571 -0.27 27.07 -11.49
CA ASN A 571 -0.24 28.29 -12.31
C ASN A 571 0.05 29.54 -11.48
N GLY A 572 -0.47 29.63 -10.25
CA GLY A 572 -0.19 30.75 -9.35
C GLY A 572 1.31 30.92 -9.05
N ILE A 573 2.03 29.81 -8.86
CA ILE A 573 3.48 29.81 -8.64
C ILE A 573 4.22 30.02 -9.96
N PHE A 574 3.86 29.29 -11.01
CA PHE A 574 4.49 29.39 -12.33
C PHE A 574 4.46 30.81 -12.91
N PHE A 575 3.35 31.53 -12.72
CA PHE A 575 3.19 32.91 -13.18
C PHE A 575 3.55 33.96 -12.11
N SER A 576 4.11 33.59 -10.97
CA SER A 576 4.39 34.54 -9.87
C SER A 576 5.30 35.70 -10.31
N GLU A 577 6.43 35.42 -10.97
CA GLU A 577 7.34 36.44 -11.50
C GLU A 577 6.69 37.32 -12.58
N LEU A 578 5.87 36.72 -13.45
CA LEU A 578 5.14 37.46 -14.50
C LEU A 578 4.04 38.34 -13.91
N ASN A 579 3.37 37.86 -12.86
CA ASN A 579 2.33 38.58 -12.13
C ASN A 579 2.94 39.72 -11.30
N GLU A 580 4.12 39.53 -10.71
CA GLU A 580 4.86 40.61 -10.04
C GLU A 580 5.26 41.71 -11.02
N LYS A 581 5.77 41.35 -12.21
CA LYS A 581 6.06 42.33 -13.28
C LYS A 581 4.81 43.08 -13.73
N ARG A 582 3.70 42.37 -13.98
CA ARG A 582 2.41 42.99 -14.35
C ARG A 582 1.87 43.90 -13.25
N ARG A 583 2.00 43.51 -11.98
CA ARG A 583 1.57 44.34 -10.85
C ARG A 583 2.41 45.60 -10.74
N ALA A 584 3.72 45.49 -10.90
CA ALA A 584 4.62 46.65 -10.93
C ALA A 584 4.30 47.58 -12.12
N GLU A 585 4.04 47.04 -13.31
CA GLU A 585 3.61 47.83 -14.48
C GLU A 585 2.26 48.52 -14.26
N GLN A 586 1.31 47.85 -13.61
CA GLN A 586 -0.01 48.39 -13.30
C GLN A 586 0.06 49.46 -12.20
N GLU A 587 0.89 49.28 -11.16
CA GLU A 587 1.17 50.30 -10.15
C GLU A 587 1.82 51.54 -10.78
N VAL A 588 2.77 51.37 -11.72
CA VAL A 588 3.37 52.47 -12.49
C VAL A 588 2.33 53.16 -13.38
N PHE A 589 1.45 52.40 -14.04
CA PHE A 589 0.39 52.96 -14.87
C PHE A 589 -0.64 53.75 -14.05
N GLU A 590 -1.08 53.22 -12.91
CA GLU A 590 -2.00 53.89 -11.99
C GLU A 590 -1.36 55.15 -11.36
N SER A 591 -0.07 55.10 -11.03
CA SER A 591 0.68 56.28 -10.56
C SER A 591 0.70 57.38 -11.63
N LYS A 592 1.06 57.03 -12.88
CA LYS A 592 1.06 58.00 -14.00
C LYS A 592 -0.33 58.55 -14.31
N LYS A 593 -1.38 57.71 -14.17
CA LYS A 593 -2.77 58.15 -14.35
C LYS A 593 -3.20 59.13 -13.26
N LYS A 594 -2.80 58.90 -12.00
CA LYS A 594 -3.05 59.83 -10.89
C LYS A 594 -2.28 61.14 -11.06
N GLU A 595 -1.01 61.10 -11.44
CA GLU A 595 -0.23 62.30 -11.75
C GLU A 595 -0.86 63.11 -12.87
N ALA A 596 -1.22 62.48 -14.00
CA ALA A 596 -1.87 63.17 -15.12
C ALA A 596 -3.25 63.74 -14.76
N MET A 597 -3.97 63.09 -13.85
CA MET A 597 -5.26 63.58 -13.35
C MET A 597 -5.09 64.77 -12.39
N GLN A 598 -4.05 64.75 -11.54
CA GLN A 598 -3.68 65.89 -10.69
C GLN A 598 -3.18 67.08 -11.52
N GLU A 599 -2.37 66.84 -12.54
CA GLU A 599 -1.86 67.90 -13.44
C GLU A 599 -2.99 68.54 -14.25
N ARG A 600 -3.99 67.75 -14.67
CA ARG A 600 -5.22 68.30 -15.26
C ARG A 600 -6.07 69.06 -14.27
N MET A 601 -6.19 68.60 -13.02
CA MET A 601 -6.92 69.34 -11.98
C MET A 601 -6.22 70.65 -11.60
N SER A 602 -4.88 70.68 -11.55
CA SER A 602 -4.15 71.93 -11.31
C SER A 602 -4.27 72.90 -12.49
N GLN A 603 -4.26 72.41 -13.74
CA GLN A 603 -4.50 73.26 -14.91
C GLN A 603 -5.91 73.87 -14.91
N VAL A 604 -6.94 73.11 -14.48
CA VAL A 604 -8.29 73.64 -14.36
C VAL A 604 -8.42 74.66 -13.22
N LEU A 605 -7.70 74.47 -12.11
CA LEU A 605 -7.67 75.45 -11.01
C LEU A 605 -6.85 76.70 -11.33
N ASP A 606 -5.77 76.57 -12.11
CA ASP A 606 -4.97 77.71 -12.58
C ASP A 606 -5.70 78.53 -13.66
N ASP A 607 -6.60 77.89 -14.44
CA ASP A 607 -7.47 78.58 -15.41
C ASP A 607 -8.68 79.27 -14.72
N ASP A 608 -9.19 78.74 -13.60
CA ASP A 608 -10.29 79.36 -12.83
C ASP A 608 -9.83 80.58 -11.98
N ASP A 609 -8.55 80.66 -11.56
CA ASP A 609 -7.97 81.83 -10.88
C ASP A 609 -7.53 82.96 -11.85
N ALA A 610 -7.59 82.72 -13.17
CA ALA A 610 -7.24 83.69 -14.21
C ALA A 610 -8.45 84.35 -14.90
N ASP A 611 -9.70 83.97 -14.54
CA ASP A 611 -10.92 84.49 -15.18
C ASP A 611 -11.99 85.00 -14.16
N ASP A 612 -11.56 85.60 -13.04
CA ASP A 612 -12.42 86.56 -12.31
C ASP A 612 -12.37 87.92 -13.02
N GLY A 613 -13.05 87.98 -14.17
CA GLY A 613 -12.82 89.02 -15.16
C GLY A 613 -13.98 89.50 -16.02
N SER A 614 -15.15 88.83 -16.13
CA SER A 614 -16.39 89.47 -16.63
C SER A 614 -17.59 88.52 -16.80
N ARG A 615 -18.64 88.76 -16.00
CA ARG A 615 -20.09 88.78 -16.32
C ARG A 615 -20.56 88.13 -17.63
N GLU A 616 -21.54 87.21 -17.54
CA GLU A 616 -22.97 87.57 -17.68
C GLU A 616 -23.91 86.43 -17.28
N GLU A 617 -25.01 86.83 -16.63
CA GLU A 617 -26.11 86.00 -16.16
C GLU A 617 -26.88 85.36 -17.33
N SER A 618 -27.14 84.05 -17.25
CA SER A 618 -28.40 83.52 -17.78
C SER A 618 -28.86 82.33 -16.94
N SER A 619 -30.12 82.42 -16.55
CA SER A 619 -30.82 81.63 -15.56
C SER A 619 -31.46 80.35 -16.14
N PHE A 620 -31.79 79.43 -15.22
CA PHE A 620 -32.89 78.44 -15.33
C PHE A 620 -32.58 77.19 -16.22
N VAL A 621 -32.79 75.90 -15.86
CA VAL A 621 -33.58 75.20 -14.83
C VAL A 621 -32.97 73.81 -14.57
N THR A 622 -32.98 73.41 -13.30
CA THR A 622 -32.82 72.05 -12.79
C THR A 622 -33.99 71.13 -13.17
N ALA A 623 -33.72 69.97 -13.75
CA ALA A 623 -34.64 68.83 -13.71
C ALA A 623 -33.90 67.59 -13.19
N VAL A 624 -34.26 67.27 -11.96
CA VAL A 624 -34.09 65.99 -11.27
C VAL A 624 -34.92 64.96 -12.03
N ASP A 625 -34.38 63.77 -12.32
CA ASP A 625 -35.21 62.56 -12.43
C ASP A 625 -34.37 61.29 -12.17
N ASN A 626 -34.68 60.72 -11.01
CA ASN A 626 -34.66 59.30 -10.64
C ASN A 626 -36.01 59.16 -9.87
N PRO A 627 -36.79 58.06 -9.87
CA PRO A 627 -36.43 56.67 -10.17
C PRO A 627 -37.57 55.86 -10.89
N GLU A 628 -37.47 54.52 -10.85
CA GLU A 628 -38.52 53.50 -11.10
C GLU A 628 -38.93 53.31 -12.57
N GLU A 629 -39.20 52.14 -13.13
CA GLU A 629 -39.71 50.84 -12.65
C GLU A 629 -39.59 49.87 -13.86
N GLY A 630 -39.64 48.55 -13.64
CA GLY A 630 -40.15 47.65 -14.69
C GLY A 630 -39.43 46.32 -14.88
N ASP A 631 -39.95 45.31 -14.19
CA ASP A 631 -39.86 43.88 -14.45
C ASP A 631 -39.74 43.45 -15.93
N ASN A 632 -38.76 42.59 -16.21
CA ASN A 632 -38.96 41.22 -16.75
C ASN A 632 -37.66 40.42 -16.70
#